data_AF-A0A550BZF6-F1
#
_entry.id   AF-A0A550BZF6-F1
#
_cell.length_a   1.000
_cell.length_b   1.000
_cell.length_c   1.000
_cell.angle_alpha   90.00
_cell.angle_beta   90.00
_cell.angle_gamma   90.00
#
_symmetry.space_group_name_H-M   'P 1'
#
loop_
_entity.id
_entity.type
_entity.pdbx_description
1 polymer ?
#
loop_
_entity_poly.entity_id
_entity_poly.type
_entity_poly.pdbx_seq_one_letter_code
_entity_poly.pdbx_strand_id
1 'polypeptide(L)'
;MAISRILRPLVCWLKSPVVAFTLSTFAFNIVAVIGAYSSNPIFVTVCGSVAITLALLLGLFAKQLGLISTWFGFFAKRLARRRTRSVDIESAEPSLSSPPESNALEATMSDVDSSSTGPSIAGTPQSSVTFLDFSGNAEEEGWANTFMEEVVSLAPTLPSRTPLLAQGVKGLDKLASFTRWRVRLKFLARQNDWRVSQECTLEGPTHMPTWICRLKVNDTWEFDGRSTQRRLAEEDAAEVAVNSLIARYAAGSSEAFESN
;
A
#
# COMPACT_ATOMS: atom_id res chain seq x y z
N MET A 1 46.04 -29.93 -4.55
CA MET A 1 44.57 -29.89 -4.40
C MET A 1 44.02 -28.89 -3.36
N ALA A 2 44.83 -28.13 -2.61
CA ALA A 2 44.33 -27.20 -1.59
C ALA A 2 43.82 -25.85 -2.14
N ILE A 3 44.32 -25.42 -3.30
CA ILE A 3 44.05 -24.08 -3.88
C ILE A 3 42.56 -23.91 -4.27
N SER A 4 41.89 -24.99 -4.70
CA SER A 4 40.48 -24.93 -5.13
C SER A 4 39.49 -24.70 -3.99
N ARG A 5 39.87 -24.95 -2.73
CA ARG A 5 39.00 -24.74 -1.56
C ARG A 5 38.94 -23.27 -1.13
N ILE A 6 40.02 -22.51 -1.38
CA ILE A 6 40.11 -21.08 -1.04
C ILE A 6 39.48 -20.23 -2.14
N LEU A 7 39.55 -20.66 -3.41
CA LEU A 7 38.99 -19.91 -4.54
C LEU A 7 37.46 -19.82 -4.53
N ARG A 8 36.75 -20.85 -4.04
CA ARG A 8 35.27 -20.86 -4.05
C ARG A 8 34.63 -19.75 -3.19
N PRO A 9 34.98 -19.55 -1.91
CA PRO A 9 34.40 -18.47 -1.12
C PRO A 9 34.82 -17.09 -1.66
N LEU A 10 36.02 -16.98 -2.23
CA LEU A 10 36.54 -15.74 -2.80
C LEU A 10 35.76 -15.34 -4.06
N VAL A 11 35.41 -16.30 -4.93
CA VAL A 11 34.53 -16.06 -6.09
C VAL A 11 33.10 -15.71 -5.68
N CYS A 12 32.59 -16.29 -4.59
CA CYS A 12 31.28 -15.90 -4.05
C CYS A 12 31.30 -14.48 -3.44
N TRP A 13 32.39 -14.09 -2.79
CA TRP A 13 32.61 -12.73 -2.30
C TRP A 13 32.74 -11.71 -3.45
N LEU A 14 33.41 -12.10 -4.54
CA LEU A 14 33.56 -11.25 -5.74
C LEU A 14 32.24 -10.98 -6.47
N LYS A 15 31.19 -11.80 -6.25
CA LYS A 15 29.86 -11.55 -6.81
C LYS A 15 29.13 -10.40 -6.13
N SER A 16 29.60 -9.94 -4.97
CA SER A 16 29.08 -8.71 -4.37
C SER A 16 29.56 -7.50 -5.18
N PRO A 17 28.65 -6.72 -5.79
CA PRO A 17 29.04 -5.58 -6.62
C PRO A 17 29.83 -4.54 -5.83
N VAL A 18 29.59 -4.45 -4.51
CA VAL A 18 30.29 -3.54 -3.61
C VAL A 18 31.76 -3.92 -3.47
N VAL A 19 32.07 -5.21 -3.32
CA VAL A 19 33.44 -5.70 -3.13
C VAL A 19 34.25 -5.56 -4.42
N ALA A 20 33.64 -5.92 -5.56
CA ALA A 20 34.25 -5.75 -6.88
C ALA A 20 34.61 -4.28 -7.15
N PHE A 21 33.74 -3.36 -6.73
CA PHE A 21 33.98 -1.92 -6.86
C PHE A 21 35.14 -1.42 -5.99
N THR A 22 35.20 -1.84 -4.72
CA THR A 22 36.31 -1.47 -3.82
C THR A 22 37.66 -1.99 -4.30
N LEU A 23 37.70 -3.20 -4.88
CA LEU A 23 38.92 -3.76 -5.45
C LEU A 23 39.34 -3.02 -6.73
N SER A 24 38.38 -2.68 -7.59
CA SER A 24 38.67 -1.93 -8.82
C SER A 24 39.20 -0.53 -8.52
N THR A 25 38.55 0.21 -7.62
CA THR A 25 39.02 1.55 -7.19
C THR A 25 40.40 1.49 -6.54
N PHE A 26 40.67 0.49 -5.71
CA PHE A 26 42.00 0.26 -5.15
C PHE A 26 43.07 -0.02 -6.22
N ALA A 27 42.77 -0.87 -7.20
CA ALA A 27 43.69 -1.15 -8.31
C ALA A 27 43.99 0.10 -9.15
N PHE A 28 42.97 0.91 -9.46
CA PHE A 28 43.15 2.19 -10.15
C PHE A 28 44.02 3.18 -9.35
N ASN A 29 43.82 3.25 -8.03
CA ASN A 29 44.67 4.08 -7.16
C ASN A 29 46.13 3.62 -7.17
N ILE A 30 46.40 2.30 -7.16
CA ILE A 30 47.78 1.80 -7.27
C ILE A 30 48.40 2.18 -8.61
N VAL A 31 47.67 2.01 -9.73
CA VAL A 31 48.15 2.41 -11.06
C VAL A 31 48.40 3.92 -11.13
N ALA A 32 47.55 4.74 -10.52
CA ALA A 32 47.73 6.18 -10.43
C ALA A 32 49.01 6.54 -9.66
N VAL A 33 49.25 5.89 -8.51
CA VAL A 33 50.45 6.11 -7.70
C VAL A 33 51.71 5.70 -8.46
N ILE A 34 51.73 4.52 -9.10
CA ILE A 34 52.87 4.07 -9.91
C ILE A 34 53.10 5.03 -11.10
N GLY A 35 52.04 5.47 -11.76
CA GLY A 35 52.10 6.46 -12.84
C GLY A 35 52.63 7.82 -12.40
N ALA A 36 52.31 8.25 -11.17
CA ALA A 36 52.83 9.48 -10.59
C ALA A 36 54.34 9.44 -10.36
N TYR A 37 54.89 8.28 -9.97
CA TYR A 37 56.34 8.09 -9.86
C TYR A 37 57.03 8.08 -11.23
N SER A 38 56.30 7.73 -12.29
CA SER A 38 56.77 7.78 -13.68
C SER A 38 56.65 9.18 -14.30
N SER A 39 57.08 10.24 -13.61
CA SER A 39 57.41 11.60 -14.11
C SER A 39 56.44 12.33 -15.08
N ASN A 40 55.24 11.82 -15.37
CA ASN A 40 54.33 12.42 -16.34
C ASN A 40 53.04 12.87 -15.65
N PRO A 41 52.92 14.16 -15.27
CA PRO A 41 51.79 14.67 -14.49
C PRO A 41 50.45 14.52 -15.24
N ILE A 42 50.50 14.46 -16.58
CA ILE A 42 49.33 14.21 -17.44
C ILE A 42 48.66 12.88 -17.07
N PHE A 43 49.44 11.84 -16.75
CA PHE A 43 48.88 10.52 -16.43
C PHE A 43 48.06 10.53 -15.14
N VAL A 44 48.48 11.31 -14.14
CA VAL A 44 47.77 11.46 -12.86
C VAL A 44 46.43 12.14 -13.07
N THR A 45 46.38 13.18 -13.93
CA THR A 45 45.13 13.92 -14.21
C THR A 45 44.11 13.09 -14.98
N VAL A 46 44.56 12.28 -15.95
CA VAL A 46 43.68 11.38 -16.72
C VAL A 46 43.17 10.25 -15.82
N CYS A 47 44.01 9.70 -14.95
CA CYS A 47 43.56 8.65 -14.03
C CYS A 47 42.54 9.18 -13.00
N GLY A 48 42.77 10.39 -12.46
CA GLY A 48 41.83 11.04 -11.56
C GLY A 48 40.48 11.35 -12.21
N SER A 49 40.47 11.84 -13.45
CA SER A 49 39.22 12.13 -14.17
C SER A 49 38.43 10.87 -14.49
N VAL A 50 39.09 9.78 -14.88
CA VAL A 50 38.44 8.47 -15.10
C VAL A 50 37.82 7.95 -13.81
N ALA A 51 38.51 8.08 -12.66
CA ALA A 51 37.98 7.65 -11.37
C ALA A 51 36.70 8.41 -10.97
N ILE A 52 36.67 9.73 -11.15
CA ILE A 52 35.49 10.57 -10.88
C ILE A 52 34.33 10.21 -11.82
N THR A 53 34.63 10.00 -13.10
CA THR A 53 33.61 9.67 -14.10
C THR A 53 32.97 8.31 -13.80
N LEU A 54 33.79 7.31 -13.42
CA LEU A 54 33.29 6.01 -12.97
C LEU A 54 32.46 6.11 -11.70
N ALA A 55 32.91 6.90 -10.71
CA ALA A 55 32.15 7.11 -9.46
C ALA A 55 30.78 7.76 -9.72
N LEU A 56 30.70 8.74 -10.62
CA LEU A 56 29.44 9.37 -11.01
C LEU A 56 28.51 8.42 -11.77
N LEU A 57 29.02 7.68 -12.75
CA LEU A 57 28.26 6.65 -13.46
C LEU A 57 27.70 5.62 -12.48
N LEU A 58 28.51 5.16 -11.53
CA LEU A 58 28.10 4.19 -10.52
C LEU A 58 27.13 4.78 -9.49
N GLY A 59 27.25 6.06 -9.11
CA GLY A 59 26.26 6.73 -8.27
C GLY A 59 24.89 6.83 -8.95
N LEU A 60 24.87 7.13 -10.25
CA LEU A 60 23.65 7.14 -11.06
C LEU A 60 23.05 5.74 -11.19
N PHE A 61 23.90 4.72 -11.44
CA PHE A 61 23.47 3.33 -11.47
C PHE A 61 23.01 2.83 -10.10
N ALA A 62 23.63 3.21 -8.99
CA ALA A 62 23.20 2.85 -7.65
C ALA A 62 21.84 3.46 -7.32
N LYS A 63 21.59 4.71 -7.75
CA LYS A 63 20.28 5.36 -7.60
C LYS A 63 19.19 4.66 -8.44
N GLN A 64 19.52 4.28 -9.67
CA GLN A 64 18.65 3.48 -10.54
C GLN A 64 18.42 2.06 -9.98
N LEU A 65 19.46 1.42 -9.43
CA LEU A 65 19.39 0.09 -8.84
C LEU A 65 18.70 0.08 -7.48
N GLY A 66 18.65 1.19 -6.72
CA GLY A 66 17.79 1.31 -5.53
C GLY A 66 16.31 1.24 -5.89
N LEU A 67 15.92 1.92 -6.98
CA LEU A 67 14.58 1.83 -7.57
C LEU A 67 14.29 0.44 -8.15
N ILE A 68 15.27 -0.21 -8.79
CA ILE A 68 15.10 -1.56 -9.33
C ILE A 68 15.15 -2.64 -8.25
N SER A 69 15.93 -2.46 -7.17
CA SER A 69 16.06 -3.41 -6.05
C SER A 69 14.75 -3.53 -5.27
N THR A 70 14.08 -2.40 -5.03
CA THR A 70 12.72 -2.41 -4.46
C THR A 70 11.74 -3.15 -5.38
N TRP A 71 11.91 -3.03 -6.70
CA TRP A 71 11.11 -3.73 -7.71
C TRP A 71 11.44 -5.24 -7.84
N PHE A 72 12.71 -5.62 -7.79
CA PHE A 72 13.19 -7.01 -7.90
C PHE A 72 12.96 -7.79 -6.60
N GLY A 73 13.09 -7.16 -5.44
CA GLY A 73 12.70 -7.74 -4.16
C GLY A 73 11.20 -8.08 -4.14
N PHE A 74 10.38 -7.24 -4.77
CA PHE A 74 8.96 -7.51 -4.96
C PHE A 74 8.71 -8.71 -5.91
N PHE A 75 9.43 -8.77 -7.03
CA PHE A 75 9.30 -9.88 -7.99
C PHE A 75 9.83 -11.22 -7.47
N ALA A 76 10.98 -11.23 -6.79
CA ALA A 76 11.56 -12.44 -6.19
C ALA A 76 10.66 -13.02 -5.09
N LYS A 77 10.05 -12.17 -4.27
CA LYS A 77 9.06 -12.59 -3.25
C LYS A 77 7.76 -13.11 -3.88
N ARG A 78 7.38 -12.56 -5.04
CA ARG A 78 6.22 -13.03 -5.82
C ARG A 78 6.49 -14.39 -6.49
N LEU A 79 7.72 -14.66 -6.91
CA LEU A 79 8.13 -15.95 -7.45
C LEU A 79 8.29 -17.02 -6.36
N ALA A 80 8.79 -16.67 -5.17
CA ALA A 80 8.88 -17.58 -4.04
C ALA A 80 7.49 -18.11 -3.59
N ARG A 81 6.44 -17.28 -3.66
CA ARG A 81 5.06 -17.71 -3.35
C ARG A 81 4.43 -18.65 -4.38
N ARG A 82 4.97 -18.76 -5.60
CA ARG A 82 4.46 -19.73 -6.58
C ARG A 82 5.02 -21.14 -6.36
N ARG A 83 6.10 -21.29 -5.60
CA ARG A 83 6.76 -22.59 -5.39
C ARG A 83 6.26 -23.37 -4.17
N THR A 84 5.55 -22.72 -3.25
CA THR A 84 4.97 -23.39 -2.06
C THR A 84 3.54 -23.86 -2.25
N ARG A 85 2.98 -23.81 -3.47
CA ARG A 85 1.60 -24.24 -3.75
C ARG A 85 1.51 -25.57 -4.51
N SER A 86 2.62 -26.27 -4.69
CA SER A 86 2.65 -27.52 -5.48
C SER A 86 3.12 -28.74 -4.70
N VAL A 87 3.12 -28.73 -3.36
CA VAL A 87 3.65 -29.85 -2.56
C VAL A 87 2.59 -30.52 -1.66
N ASP A 88 1.40 -29.96 -1.48
CA ASP A 88 0.41 -30.53 -0.54
C ASP A 88 -0.81 -31.20 -1.21
N ILE A 89 -0.65 -31.75 -2.43
CA ILE A 89 -1.68 -32.58 -3.08
C ILE A 89 -1.10 -33.96 -3.41
N GLU A 90 -0.56 -34.65 -2.41
CA GLU A 90 -0.35 -36.10 -2.48
C GLU A 90 -0.40 -36.63 -1.04
N SER A 91 -1.15 -37.72 -0.82
CA SER A 91 -1.42 -38.37 0.47
C SER A 91 -2.65 -37.88 1.26
N ALA A 92 -3.82 -37.99 0.65
CA ALA A 92 -5.03 -38.39 1.39
C ALA A 92 -5.58 -39.67 0.74
N GLU A 93 -5.23 -40.83 1.32
CA GLU A 93 -5.86 -42.11 0.99
C GLU A 93 -7.33 -42.08 1.44
N PRO A 94 -8.31 -42.31 0.54
CA PRO A 94 -9.69 -42.53 0.93
C PRO A 94 -9.88 -44.02 1.26
N SER A 95 -10.01 -44.34 2.55
CA SER A 95 -10.43 -45.68 2.99
C SER A 95 -11.92 -45.89 2.69
N LEU A 96 -12.17 -46.83 1.78
CA LEU A 96 -13.47 -47.43 1.49
C LEU A 96 -14.10 -48.03 2.76
N SER A 97 -15.32 -47.62 3.10
CA SER A 97 -16.34 -48.56 3.59
C SER A 97 -17.75 -48.07 3.22
N SER A 98 -18.55 -49.00 2.72
CA SER A 98 -19.95 -48.89 2.30
C SER A 98 -20.59 -50.28 2.54
N PRO A 99 -21.93 -50.46 2.49
CA PRO A 99 -23.10 -49.64 2.88
C PRO A 99 -24.05 -50.46 3.82
N PRO A 100 -25.36 -50.13 4.03
CA PRO A 100 -26.41 -50.45 3.05
C PRO A 100 -27.60 -49.46 2.95
N GLU A 101 -28.23 -49.49 1.76
CA GLU A 101 -29.68 -49.49 1.42
C GLU A 101 -30.66 -48.75 2.35
N SER A 102 -31.56 -47.87 1.89
CA SER A 102 -32.58 -48.05 0.85
C SER A 102 -33.51 -46.82 0.80
N ASN A 103 -34.28 -46.72 -0.29
CA ASN A 103 -35.49 -45.90 -0.54
C ASN A 103 -35.21 -44.55 -1.22
N ALA A 104 -35.29 -44.43 -2.55
CA ALA A 104 -36.43 -44.59 -3.47
C ALA A 104 -37.29 -43.32 -3.61
N LEU A 105 -37.37 -42.88 -4.88
CA LEU A 105 -38.46 -42.17 -5.57
C LEU A 105 -38.67 -40.67 -5.31
N GLU A 106 -38.36 -39.88 -6.35
CA GLU A 106 -39.24 -38.97 -7.11
C GLU A 106 -38.35 -37.93 -7.82
N ALA A 107 -37.99 -38.09 -9.10
CA ALA A 107 -38.81 -37.79 -10.28
C ALA A 107 -39.43 -36.39 -10.24
N THR A 108 -38.72 -35.35 -10.71
CA THR A 108 -39.35 -34.39 -11.63
C THR A 108 -38.35 -33.71 -12.55
N MET A 109 -38.70 -33.81 -13.82
CA MET A 109 -38.07 -33.35 -15.04
C MET A 109 -38.59 -31.93 -15.34
N SER A 110 -37.74 -31.01 -15.79
CA SER A 110 -38.14 -29.96 -16.75
C SER A 110 -36.91 -29.23 -17.29
N ASP A 111 -36.54 -29.64 -18.49
CA ASP A 111 -35.86 -28.81 -19.48
C ASP A 111 -36.79 -27.67 -19.89
N VAL A 112 -36.27 -26.44 -19.97
CA VAL A 112 -36.79 -25.42 -20.87
C VAL A 112 -35.60 -24.66 -21.47
N ASP A 113 -35.27 -25.05 -22.70
CA ASP A 113 -34.56 -24.23 -23.65
C ASP A 113 -35.37 -22.97 -23.97
N SER A 114 -34.69 -21.83 -24.09
CA SER A 114 -35.22 -20.68 -24.84
C SER A 114 -34.06 -19.88 -25.40
N SER A 115 -33.73 -20.19 -26.65
CA SER A 115 -33.06 -19.29 -27.57
C SER A 115 -34.03 -18.20 -28.00
N SER A 116 -33.62 -16.93 -28.00
CA SER A 116 -34.18 -15.95 -28.93
C SER A 116 -33.22 -14.80 -29.20
N THR A 117 -33.25 -14.43 -30.47
CA THR A 117 -32.43 -13.51 -31.26
C THR A 117 -32.76 -12.03 -30.97
N GLY A 118 -31.84 -11.10 -31.30
CA GLY A 118 -31.94 -9.62 -31.08
C GLY A 118 -33.10 -8.88 -31.81
N PRO A 119 -33.12 -7.52 -32.00
CA PRO A 119 -31.98 -6.60 -32.18
C PRO A 119 -32.09 -5.17 -31.54
N SER A 120 -30.99 -4.41 -31.65
CA SER A 120 -30.84 -2.95 -31.84
C SER A 120 -32.00 -1.99 -31.58
N ILE A 121 -31.86 -1.05 -30.62
CA ILE A 121 -32.38 0.34 -30.71
C ILE A 121 -31.41 1.33 -30.03
N ALA A 122 -31.09 2.39 -30.77
CA ALA A 122 -30.36 3.56 -30.33
C ALA A 122 -31.10 4.34 -29.23
N GLY A 123 -30.40 4.66 -28.15
CA GLY A 123 -30.92 5.50 -27.06
C GLY A 123 -29.92 6.58 -26.70
N THR A 124 -30.12 7.76 -27.26
CA THR A 124 -29.48 9.03 -26.86
C THR A 124 -30.10 9.49 -25.53
N PRO A 125 -29.36 9.65 -24.42
CA PRO A 125 -29.89 10.41 -23.29
C PRO A 125 -29.58 11.90 -23.48
N GLN A 126 -30.67 12.66 -23.54
CA GLN A 126 -30.69 14.12 -23.51
C GLN A 126 -29.98 14.66 -22.27
N SER A 127 -29.11 15.65 -22.51
CA SER A 127 -28.54 16.52 -21.49
C SER A 127 -29.64 17.46 -20.97
N SER A 128 -30.07 17.26 -19.72
CA SER A 128 -30.78 18.29 -18.97
C SER A 128 -29.79 19.00 -18.07
N VAL A 129 -29.57 20.28 -18.38
CA VAL A 129 -28.82 21.23 -17.56
C VAL A 129 -29.73 21.68 -16.44
N THR A 130 -29.42 21.28 -15.21
CA THR A 130 -30.07 21.86 -14.02
C THR A 130 -29.26 23.08 -13.59
N PHE A 131 -29.81 24.26 -13.84
CA PHE A 131 -29.41 25.52 -13.21
C PHE A 131 -29.71 25.40 -11.71
N LEU A 132 -28.69 25.57 -10.85
CA LEU A 132 -28.89 25.82 -9.43
C LEU A 132 -28.92 27.34 -9.23
N ASP A 133 -30.12 27.86 -9.01
CA ASP A 133 -30.33 29.18 -8.41
C ASP A 133 -29.85 29.15 -6.96
N PHE A 134 -28.88 30.02 -6.68
CA PHE A 134 -28.45 30.36 -5.34
C PHE A 134 -29.26 31.58 -4.91
N SER A 135 -30.19 31.41 -3.98
CA SER A 135 -30.83 32.54 -3.29
C SER A 135 -31.02 32.19 -1.82
N GLY A 136 -30.42 33.01 -0.97
CA GLY A 136 -30.49 32.89 0.47
C GLY A 136 -31.81 33.38 1.05
N ASN A 137 -31.96 33.13 2.36
CA ASN A 137 -32.71 33.86 3.40
C ASN A 137 -32.66 32.91 4.63
N ALA A 138 -32.02 33.20 5.77
CA ALA A 138 -32.24 34.29 6.73
C ALA A 138 -33.71 34.39 7.17
N GLU A 139 -34.00 33.82 8.36
CA GLU A 139 -35.05 34.14 9.36
C GLU A 139 -35.20 32.90 10.27
N GLU A 140 -34.73 32.93 11.52
CA GLU A 140 -35.48 33.37 12.72
C GLU A 140 -36.94 32.90 12.74
N GLU A 141 -37.25 31.93 13.60
CA GLU A 141 -38.32 32.07 14.60
C GLU A 141 -38.30 30.89 15.58
N GLY A 142 -38.29 31.24 16.87
CA GLY A 142 -38.42 30.29 17.95
C GLY A 142 -39.87 29.92 18.22
N TRP A 143 -40.08 28.70 18.68
CA TRP A 143 -41.24 28.35 19.49
C TRP A 143 -40.78 27.50 20.67
N ALA A 144 -40.87 28.13 21.84
CA ALA A 144 -40.99 27.45 23.10
C ALA A 144 -42.21 26.52 23.04
N ASN A 145 -42.07 25.29 23.54
CA ASN A 145 -43.15 24.61 24.24
C ASN A 145 -42.58 23.60 25.23
N THR A 146 -42.74 23.99 26.48
CA THR A 146 -42.79 23.20 27.70
C THR A 146 -43.61 21.92 27.51
N PHE A 147 -42.98 20.78 27.74
CA PHE A 147 -43.67 19.57 28.21
C PHE A 147 -42.84 18.98 29.35
N MET A 148 -43.38 19.06 30.56
CA MET A 148 -42.91 18.29 31.71
C MET A 148 -43.45 16.88 31.57
N GLU A 149 -42.55 15.92 31.36
CA GLU A 149 -42.84 14.52 31.64
C GLU A 149 -41.63 13.94 32.36
N GLU A 150 -41.79 13.82 33.67
CA GLU A 150 -40.86 13.18 34.61
C GLU A 150 -40.91 11.67 34.38
N VAL A 151 -40.24 11.22 33.32
CA VAL A 151 -39.90 9.82 33.13
C VAL A 151 -38.51 9.65 33.73
N VAL A 152 -38.41 8.76 34.73
CA VAL A 152 -37.14 8.29 35.30
C VAL A 152 -36.30 7.68 34.17
N SER A 153 -35.56 8.55 33.49
CA SER A 153 -34.70 8.22 32.38
C SER A 153 -33.43 7.64 32.98
N LEU A 154 -33.29 6.32 32.89
CA LEU A 154 -31.97 5.71 32.83
C LEU A 154 -31.28 6.30 31.61
N ALA A 155 -30.65 7.47 31.79
CA ALA A 155 -29.86 8.11 30.77
C ALA A 155 -28.89 7.04 30.25
N PRO A 156 -28.94 6.67 28.96
CA PRO A 156 -27.96 5.76 28.40
C PRO A 156 -26.62 6.43 28.66
N THR A 157 -25.78 5.78 29.47
CA THR A 157 -24.44 6.24 29.80
C THR A 157 -23.71 6.38 28.48
N LEU A 158 -23.72 7.58 27.91
CA LEU A 158 -22.99 7.90 26.70
C LEU A 158 -21.55 7.50 27.00
N PRO A 159 -20.95 6.59 26.20
CA PRO A 159 -19.60 6.16 26.46
C PRO A 159 -18.75 7.42 26.49
N SER A 160 -18.23 7.74 27.69
CA SER A 160 -17.35 8.88 27.90
C SER A 160 -16.28 8.78 26.83
N ARG A 161 -16.32 9.72 25.87
CA ARG A 161 -15.35 9.84 24.79
C ARG A 161 -14.04 10.26 25.45
N THR A 162 -13.39 9.30 26.08
CA THR A 162 -12.01 9.43 26.53
C THR A 162 -11.23 9.85 25.28
N PRO A 163 -10.49 10.98 25.30
CA PRO A 163 -9.80 11.46 24.12
C PRO A 163 -8.91 10.35 23.58
N LEU A 164 -9.25 9.85 22.39
CA LEU A 164 -8.67 8.67 21.72
C LEU A 164 -7.15 8.75 21.50
N LEU A 165 -6.54 9.90 21.79
CA LEU A 165 -5.12 10.18 21.57
C LEU A 165 -4.20 9.58 22.64
N ALA A 166 -4.70 9.23 23.84
CA ALA A 166 -3.84 8.69 24.90
C ALA A 166 -3.60 7.17 24.79
N GLN A 167 -4.44 6.43 24.05
CA GLN A 167 -4.26 4.99 23.86
C GLN A 167 -3.36 4.76 22.64
N GLY A 168 -2.12 4.33 22.88
CA GLY A 168 -1.17 4.02 21.81
C GLY A 168 -1.77 3.12 20.74
N VAL A 169 -1.49 3.42 19.46
CA VAL A 169 -2.08 2.73 18.31
C VAL A 169 -1.63 1.27 18.30
N LYS A 170 -2.58 0.35 18.43
CA LYS A 170 -2.32 -1.10 18.42
C LYS A 170 -2.06 -1.59 17.00
N GLY A 171 -1.11 -2.51 16.85
CA GLY A 171 -0.86 -3.26 15.61
C GLY A 171 0.01 -2.54 14.57
N LEU A 172 0.73 -1.48 14.95
CA LEU A 172 1.63 -0.75 14.06
C LEU A 172 2.76 -1.66 13.52
N ASP A 173 3.25 -2.57 14.36
CA ASP A 173 4.27 -3.59 14.05
C ASP A 173 3.88 -4.50 12.87
N LYS A 174 2.58 -4.79 12.73
CA LYS A 174 2.05 -5.70 11.70
C LYS A 174 1.78 -5.03 10.36
N LEU A 175 1.89 -3.70 10.26
CA LEU A 175 1.61 -2.95 9.02
C LEU A 175 2.49 -3.40 7.85
N ALA A 176 3.76 -3.71 8.10
CA ALA A 176 4.72 -4.14 7.08
C ALA A 176 4.32 -5.46 6.38
N SER A 177 3.45 -6.27 7.00
CA SER A 177 2.97 -7.53 6.43
C SER A 177 1.98 -7.35 5.28
N PHE A 178 1.24 -6.25 5.28
CA PHE A 178 0.23 -5.94 4.27
C PHE A 178 0.85 -5.13 3.14
N THR A 179 0.56 -5.48 1.89
CA THR A 179 1.12 -4.78 0.72
C THR A 179 0.26 -3.61 0.23
N ARG A 180 -1.04 -3.62 0.52
CA ARG A 180 -1.99 -2.58 0.08
C ARG A 180 -2.35 -1.64 1.23
N TRP A 181 -2.35 -0.35 0.97
CA TRP A 181 -2.63 0.69 1.97
C TRP A 181 -4.05 0.62 2.48
N ARG A 182 -5.02 0.33 1.61
CA ARG A 182 -6.42 0.12 2.04
C ARG A 182 -6.59 -1.02 3.02
N VAL A 183 -5.80 -2.10 2.87
CA VAL A 183 -5.85 -3.25 3.77
C VAL A 183 -5.18 -2.89 5.10
N ARG A 184 -4.07 -2.16 5.07
CA ARG A 184 -3.40 -1.61 6.27
C ARG A 184 -4.34 -0.74 7.09
N LEU A 185 -5.02 0.21 6.45
CA LEU A 185 -5.96 1.11 7.12
C LEU A 185 -7.13 0.34 7.75
N LYS A 186 -7.74 -0.61 7.02
CA LYS A 186 -8.82 -1.46 7.56
C LYS A 186 -8.36 -2.31 8.74
N PHE A 187 -7.13 -2.82 8.70
CA PHE A 187 -6.55 -3.57 9.80
C PHE A 187 -6.39 -2.68 11.05
N LEU A 188 -5.79 -1.49 10.90
CA LEU A 188 -5.65 -0.54 12.00
C LEU A 188 -7.00 -0.12 12.57
N ALA A 189 -7.98 0.14 11.71
CA ALA A 189 -9.32 0.52 12.14
C ALA A 189 -9.97 -0.58 13.00
N ARG A 190 -9.82 -1.86 12.62
CA ARG A 190 -10.33 -2.98 13.42
C ARG A 190 -9.60 -3.15 14.75
N GLN A 191 -8.29 -2.92 14.79
CA GLN A 191 -7.50 -3.08 16.02
C GLN A 191 -7.76 -1.98 17.06
N ASN A 192 -8.14 -0.79 16.59
CA ASN A 192 -8.34 0.39 17.43
C ASN A 192 -9.82 0.83 17.52
N ASP A 193 -10.72 -0.01 17.03
CA ASP A 193 -12.18 0.24 16.96
C ASP A 193 -12.54 1.60 16.31
N TRP A 194 -11.82 1.95 15.24
CA TRP A 194 -12.07 3.18 14.50
C TRP A 194 -13.14 2.99 13.44
N ARG A 195 -14.01 3.99 13.30
CA ARG A 195 -14.98 4.06 12.20
C ARG A 195 -14.34 4.79 11.02
N VAL A 196 -14.20 4.09 9.90
CA VAL A 196 -13.65 4.63 8.66
C VAL A 196 -14.77 4.75 7.63
N SER A 197 -15.05 5.98 7.18
CA SER A 197 -15.94 6.26 6.05
C SER A 197 -15.13 6.76 4.87
N GLN A 198 -15.59 6.45 3.66
CA GLN A 198 -14.91 6.79 2.42
C GLN A 198 -15.91 7.37 1.43
N GLU A 199 -15.61 8.55 0.91
CA GLU A 199 -16.37 9.21 -0.14
C GLU A 199 -15.43 9.52 -1.31
N CYS A 200 -15.85 9.21 -2.53
CA CYS A 200 -15.08 9.51 -3.73
C CYS A 200 -15.93 10.30 -4.71
N THR A 201 -15.43 11.46 -5.13
CA THR A 201 -16.05 12.33 -6.13
C THR A 201 -15.23 12.32 -7.41
N LEU A 202 -15.90 12.52 -8.54
CA LEU A 202 -15.28 12.69 -9.85
C LEU A 202 -15.28 14.18 -10.18
N GLU A 203 -14.11 14.77 -10.33
CA GLU A 203 -13.93 16.16 -10.70
C GLU A 203 -13.18 16.29 -12.03
N GLY A 204 -13.35 17.43 -12.70
CA GLY A 204 -12.66 17.73 -13.96
C GLY A 204 -13.46 17.40 -15.22
N PRO A 205 -12.93 17.76 -16.40
CA PRO A 205 -13.64 17.60 -17.66
C PRO A 205 -13.70 16.13 -18.09
N THR A 206 -14.70 15.78 -18.91
CA THR A 206 -14.95 14.39 -19.35
C THR A 206 -13.74 13.73 -20.02
N HIS A 207 -12.86 14.51 -20.67
CA HIS A 207 -11.66 14.01 -21.34
C HIS A 207 -10.46 13.82 -20.38
N MET A 208 -10.54 14.36 -19.15
CA MET A 208 -9.48 14.25 -18.14
C MET A 208 -10.10 14.18 -16.73
N PRO A 209 -10.86 13.11 -16.42
CA PRO A 209 -11.48 12.98 -15.12
C PRO A 209 -10.42 12.72 -14.04
N THR A 210 -10.60 13.37 -12.89
CA THR A 210 -9.78 13.19 -11.69
C THR A 210 -10.67 12.70 -10.57
N TRP A 211 -10.35 11.54 -10.02
CA TRP A 211 -11.00 11.02 -8.83
C TRP A 211 -10.37 11.64 -7.59
N ILE A 212 -11.22 12.22 -6.73
CA ILE A 212 -10.84 12.71 -5.42
C ILE A 212 -11.52 11.82 -4.39
N CYS A 213 -10.72 11.09 -3.62
CA CYS A 213 -11.23 10.25 -2.55
C CYS A 213 -10.87 10.87 -1.20
N ARG A 214 -11.89 11.14 -0.40
CA ARG A 214 -11.77 11.65 0.96
C ARG A 214 -12.03 10.52 1.95
N LEU A 215 -11.23 10.46 3.00
CA LEU A 215 -11.36 9.48 4.08
C LEU A 215 -11.66 10.19 5.40
N LYS A 216 -12.70 9.71 6.08
CA LYS A 216 -13.11 10.13 7.41
C LYS A 216 -12.73 9.06 8.41
N VAL A 217 -11.98 9.41 9.45
CA VAL A 217 -11.62 8.50 10.56
C VAL A 217 -12.20 9.10 11.84
N ASN A 218 -13.04 8.36 12.58
CA ASN A 218 -13.66 8.81 13.83
C ASN A 218 -14.36 10.17 13.74
N ASP A 219 -15.11 10.38 12.65
CA ASP A 219 -15.86 11.60 12.36
C ASP A 219 -15.06 12.85 11.99
N THR A 220 -13.73 12.76 11.87
CA THR A 220 -12.89 13.83 11.32
C THR A 220 -12.48 13.50 9.88
N TRP A 221 -12.75 14.43 8.96
CA TRP A 221 -12.22 14.40 7.59
C TRP A 221 -10.78 14.86 7.63
N GLU A 222 -9.85 13.99 7.27
CA GLU A 222 -8.44 14.30 7.46
C GLU A 222 -7.57 14.01 6.24
N PHE A 223 -8.02 13.16 5.31
CA PHE A 223 -7.14 12.61 4.28
C PHE A 223 -7.79 12.57 2.91
N ASP A 224 -7.12 13.20 1.95
CA ASP A 224 -7.55 13.28 0.56
C ASP A 224 -6.49 12.65 -0.35
N GLY A 225 -6.93 11.82 -1.29
CA GLY A 225 -6.11 11.25 -2.36
C GLY A 225 -6.68 11.62 -3.72
N ARG A 226 -5.79 11.86 -4.70
CA ARG A 226 -6.18 12.31 -6.05
C ARG A 226 -5.48 11.48 -7.12
N SER A 227 -6.24 10.95 -8.06
CA SER A 227 -5.69 10.18 -9.18
C SER A 227 -6.64 10.15 -10.38
N THR A 228 -6.14 9.80 -11.56
CA THR A 228 -6.97 9.58 -12.76
C THR A 228 -7.82 8.31 -12.66
N GLN A 229 -7.44 7.38 -11.78
CA GLN A 229 -8.19 6.15 -11.53
C GLN A 229 -8.73 6.13 -10.09
N ARG A 230 -10.02 5.81 -9.94
CA ARG A 230 -10.66 5.68 -8.62
C ARG A 230 -9.85 4.82 -7.66
N ARG A 231 -9.46 3.61 -8.09
CA ARG A 231 -8.72 2.66 -7.24
C ARG A 231 -7.38 3.20 -6.73
N LEU A 232 -6.70 4.02 -7.53
CA LEU A 232 -5.43 4.64 -7.14
C LEU A 232 -5.68 5.79 -6.17
N ALA A 233 -6.67 6.65 -6.43
CA ALA A 233 -7.06 7.71 -5.49
C ALA A 233 -7.46 7.16 -4.11
N GLU A 234 -8.14 6.00 -4.08
CA GLU A 234 -8.49 5.31 -2.84
C GLU A 234 -7.26 4.75 -2.08
N GLU A 235 -6.23 4.27 -2.79
CA GLU A 235 -4.98 3.80 -2.17
C GLU A 235 -4.13 4.98 -1.70
N ASP A 236 -4.04 6.06 -2.48
CA ASP A 236 -3.30 7.28 -2.13
C ASP A 236 -3.89 7.94 -0.88
N ALA A 237 -5.23 8.05 -0.81
CA ALA A 237 -5.91 8.57 0.37
C ALA A 237 -5.60 7.70 1.61
N ALA A 238 -5.59 6.37 1.44
CA ALA A 238 -5.28 5.44 2.53
C ALA A 238 -3.81 5.52 2.96
N GLU A 239 -2.89 5.76 2.03
CA GLU A 239 -1.47 5.98 2.33
C GLU A 239 -1.28 7.24 3.18
N VAL A 240 -1.85 8.37 2.75
CA VAL A 240 -1.81 9.64 3.49
C VAL A 240 -2.38 9.46 4.89
N ALA A 241 -3.51 8.74 5.02
CA ALA A 241 -4.14 8.44 6.30
C ALA A 241 -3.26 7.58 7.23
N VAL A 242 -2.59 6.56 6.71
CA VAL A 242 -1.71 5.71 7.55
C VAL A 242 -0.47 6.48 7.97
N ASN A 243 0.14 7.24 7.06
CA ASN A 243 1.36 7.99 7.35
C ASN A 243 1.12 9.13 8.37
N SER A 244 -0.01 9.82 8.28
CA SER A 244 -0.39 10.85 9.25
C SER A 244 -0.64 10.25 10.65
N LEU A 245 -1.28 9.09 10.74
CA LEU A 245 -1.48 8.37 12.00
C LEU A 245 -0.15 7.94 12.63
N ILE A 246 0.80 7.46 11.82
CA ILE A 246 2.16 7.14 12.27
C ILE A 246 2.87 8.41 12.77
N ALA A 247 2.76 9.52 12.04
CA ALA A 247 3.36 10.80 12.42
C ALA A 247 2.79 11.34 13.73
N ARG A 248 1.46 11.28 13.92
CA ARG A 248 0.80 11.67 15.17
C ARG A 248 1.22 10.79 16.34
N TYR A 249 1.40 9.49 16.12
CA TYR A 249 1.90 8.58 17.14
C TYR A 249 3.34 8.91 17.54
N ALA A 250 4.20 9.18 16.56
CA ALA A 250 5.58 9.61 16.82
C ALA A 250 5.61 10.92 17.63
N ALA A 251 4.77 11.89 17.27
CA ALA A 251 4.67 13.16 17.98
C ALA A 251 4.09 13.03 19.40
N GLY A 252 2.97 12.31 19.57
CA GLY A 252 2.31 12.13 20.87
C GLY A 252 3.15 11.33 21.87
N SER A 253 4.09 10.50 21.39
CA SER A 253 5.04 9.82 22.27
C SER A 253 6.02 10.77 22.97
N SER A 254 6.23 11.97 22.42
CA SER A 254 7.16 12.95 22.99
C SER A 254 6.54 13.81 24.09
N GLU A 255 5.27 14.22 23.94
CA GLU A 255 4.58 15.06 24.93
C GLU A 255 4.26 14.31 26.23
N ALA A 256 4.04 13.00 26.17
CA ALA A 256 3.80 12.17 27.35
C ALA A 256 5.06 11.95 28.22
N PHE A 257 6.26 12.28 27.72
CA PHE A 257 7.52 12.10 28.44
C PHE A 257 7.96 13.35 29.23
N GLU A 258 7.46 14.53 28.89
CA GLU A 258 7.82 15.79 29.58
C GLU A 258 6.94 16.11 30.81
N SER A 259 5.86 15.36 31.02
CA SER A 259 4.91 15.61 32.13
C SER A 259 5.06 14.69 33.35
N ASN A 260 6.18 13.96 33.48
CA ASN A 260 6.52 13.13 34.65
C ASN A 260 7.88 13.51 35.22
#